data_AF-A0AA96P7V8-F1
#
_entry.id   AF-A0AA96P7V8-F1
#
_cell.length_a   1.000
_cell.length_b   1.000
_cell.length_c   1.000
_cell.angle_alpha   90.00
_cell.angle_beta   90.00
_cell.angle_gamma   90.00
#
_symmetry.space_group_name_H-M   'P 1'
#
loop_
_entity.id
_entity.type
_entity.pdbx_description
1 polymer ?
#
loop_
_entity_poly.entity_id
_entity_poly.type
_entity_poly.pdbx_seq_one_letter_code
_entity_poly.pdbx_strand_id
1 'polypeptide(L)'
;MKTIALLSAAALLLVELSGAMPRSSVGGPLTIMLIMFIAMLAVGIHEAWTKKRGPLGWIASIVASVIGGFVAASLVGVVMDMIGPHLHLNGSLASSQHPLLYISLAGMAILTVLGSWITLQIPGWVLKPSEAPHSGA
;
A
#
# COMPACT_ATOMS: atom_id res chain seq x y z
N MET A 1 8.07 1.21 -8.37
CA MET A 1 6.59 1.33 -8.24
C MET A 1 5.85 0.12 -8.80
N LYS A 2 5.87 -0.14 -10.12
CA LYS A 2 5.22 -1.33 -10.70
C LYS A 2 5.64 -2.64 -10.02
N THR A 3 6.94 -2.82 -9.78
CA THR A 3 7.49 -3.99 -9.09
C THR A 3 6.99 -4.13 -7.65
N ILE A 4 6.97 -3.03 -6.88
CA ILE A 4 6.50 -3.03 -5.49
C ILE A 4 5.00 -3.40 -5.42
N ALA A 5 4.17 -2.84 -6.31
CA ALA A 5 2.75 -3.16 -6.39
C ALA A 5 2.49 -4.62 -6.79
N LEU A 6 3.25 -5.14 -7.75
CA LEU A 6 3.13 -6.54 -8.16
C LEU A 6 3.58 -7.50 -7.05
N LEU A 7 4.68 -7.16 -6.35
CA LEU A 7 5.17 -7.97 -5.24
C LEU A 7 4.20 -7.96 -4.05
N SER A 8 3.60 -6.82 -3.72
CA SER A 8 2.61 -6.76 -2.63
C SER A 8 1.35 -7.54 -2.96
N ALA A 9 0.83 -7.42 -4.19
CA ALA A 9 -0.30 -8.21 -4.67
C ALA A 9 0.03 -9.72 -4.68
N ALA A 10 1.19 -10.11 -5.22
CA ALA A 10 1.63 -11.50 -5.25
C ALA A 10 1.82 -12.07 -3.83
N ALA A 11 2.39 -11.29 -2.90
CA ALA A 11 2.57 -11.71 -1.51
C ALA A 11 1.22 -12.00 -0.84
N LEU A 12 0.23 -11.10 -0.97
CA LEU A 12 -1.11 -11.34 -0.44
C LEU A 12 -1.77 -12.58 -1.06
N LEU A 13 -1.69 -12.72 -2.38
CA LEU A 13 -2.30 -13.85 -3.07
C LEU A 13 -1.65 -15.17 -2.65
N LEU A 14 -0.32 -15.23 -2.52
CA LEU A 14 0.40 -16.42 -2.07
C LEU A 14 0.05 -16.77 -0.62
N VAL A 15 -0.08 -15.78 0.27
CA VAL A 15 -0.48 -15.99 1.66
C VAL A 15 -1.92 -16.53 1.76
N GLU A 16 -2.84 -16.01 0.96
CA GLU A 16 -4.21 -16.51 0.92
C GLU A 16 -4.30 -17.91 0.28
N LEU A 17 -3.58 -18.14 -0.82
CA LEU A 17 -3.56 -19.43 -1.54
C LEU A 17 -2.92 -20.55 -0.73
N SER A 18 -1.89 -20.24 0.07
CA SER A 18 -1.24 -21.21 0.96
C SER A 18 -2.09 -21.57 2.18
N GLY A 19 -3.21 -20.88 2.41
CA GLY A 19 -4.02 -21.04 3.62
C GLY A 19 -3.29 -20.57 4.89
N ALA A 20 -2.14 -19.90 4.76
CA ALA A 20 -1.39 -19.34 5.87
C ALA A 20 -2.13 -18.17 6.55
N MET A 21 -3.15 -17.63 5.88
CA MET A 21 -3.97 -16.54 6.38
C MET A 21 -4.92 -17.01 7.50
N PRO A 22 -4.78 -16.51 8.74
CA PRO A 22 -5.65 -16.90 9.84
C PRO A 22 -7.06 -16.32 9.65
N ARG A 23 -8.02 -17.13 9.16
CA ARG A 23 -9.39 -16.66 8.85
C ARG A 23 -10.30 -16.46 10.09
N SER A 24 -9.97 -17.09 11.22
CA SER A 24 -10.78 -17.09 12.45
C SER A 24 -10.21 -16.22 13.58
N SER A 25 -9.24 -15.35 13.28
CA SER A 25 -8.52 -14.56 14.28
C SER A 25 -8.08 -13.20 13.74
N VAL A 26 -7.77 -12.27 14.64
CA VAL A 26 -7.15 -10.95 14.32
C VAL A 26 -5.85 -11.08 13.51
N GLY A 27 -5.26 -12.26 13.46
CA GLY A 27 -4.08 -12.58 12.66
C GLY A 27 -4.26 -12.37 11.15
N GLY A 28 -5.45 -12.63 10.58
CA GLY A 28 -5.73 -12.39 9.16
C GLY A 28 -5.58 -10.90 8.80
N PRO A 29 -6.40 -10.02 9.40
CA PRO A 29 -6.27 -8.57 9.20
C PRO A 29 -4.87 -8.02 9.51
N LEU A 30 -4.23 -8.48 10.60
CA LEU A 30 -2.86 -8.06 10.94
C LEU A 30 -1.84 -8.44 9.87
N THR A 31 -1.97 -9.62 9.25
CA THR A 31 -1.07 -10.07 8.18
C THR A 31 -1.21 -9.19 6.93
N ILE A 32 -2.45 -8.85 6.55
CA ILE A 32 -2.70 -7.91 5.44
C ILE A 32 -2.07 -6.56 5.76
N MET A 33 -2.34 -6.02 6.94
CA MET A 33 -1.81 -4.72 7.37
C MET A 33 -0.29 -4.70 7.35
N LEU A 34 0.37 -5.77 7.81
CA LEU A 34 1.83 -5.87 7.81
C LEU A 34 2.40 -5.88 6.39
N ILE A 35 1.84 -6.70 5.49
CA ILE A 35 2.28 -6.76 4.08
C ILE A 35 2.10 -5.41 3.41
N MET A 36 0.96 -4.76 3.63
CA MET A 36 0.70 -3.43 3.10
C MET A 36 1.65 -2.39 3.68
N PHE A 37 1.87 -2.40 4.98
CA PHE A 37 2.77 -1.47 5.65
C PHE A 37 4.20 -1.59 5.11
N ILE A 38 4.72 -2.81 4.94
CA ILE A 38 6.03 -3.06 4.33
C ILE A 38 6.07 -2.51 2.90
N ALA A 39 5.00 -2.69 2.11
CA ALA A 39 4.91 -2.14 0.76
C ALA A 39 4.94 -0.60 0.76
N MET A 40 4.21 0.05 1.68
CA MET A 40 4.23 1.52 1.82
C MET A 40 5.61 2.03 2.23
N LEU A 41 6.31 1.35 3.14
CA LEU A 41 7.69 1.67 3.50
C LEU A 41 8.62 1.53 2.30
N ALA A 42 8.50 0.44 1.55
CA ALA A 42 9.30 0.20 0.35
C ALA A 42 9.10 1.31 -0.69
N VAL A 43 7.87 1.81 -0.86
CA VAL A 43 7.58 2.96 -1.74
C VAL A 43 8.31 4.22 -1.27
N GLY A 44 8.18 4.58 0.02
CA GLY A 44 8.81 5.78 0.57
C GLY A 44 10.33 5.74 0.51
N ILE A 45 10.93 4.59 0.83
CA ILE A 45 12.38 4.34 0.75
C ILE A 45 12.87 4.41 -0.69
N HIS A 46 12.21 3.71 -1.61
CA HIS A 46 12.59 3.69 -3.03
C HIS A 46 12.54 5.10 -3.62
N GLU A 47 11.52 5.87 -3.27
CA GLU A 47 11.36 7.23 -3.78
C GLU A 47 12.41 8.19 -3.21
N ALA A 48 12.68 8.13 -1.90
CA ALA A 48 13.73 8.94 -1.27
C ALA A 48 15.11 8.63 -1.84
N TRP A 49 15.39 7.35 -2.11
CA TRP A 49 16.64 6.91 -2.70
C TRP A 49 16.79 7.34 -4.16
N THR A 50 15.75 7.12 -4.99
CA THR A 50 15.77 7.49 -6.41
C THR A 50 15.88 8.99 -6.64
N LYS A 51 15.27 9.81 -5.78
CA LYS A 51 15.38 11.27 -5.84
C LYS A 51 16.57 11.84 -5.03
N LYS A 52 17.47 10.99 -4.52
CA LYS A 52 18.67 11.38 -3.75
C LYS A 52 18.36 12.39 -2.65
N ARG A 53 17.29 12.16 -1.89
CA ARG A 53 16.86 13.08 -0.85
C ARG A 53 17.81 13.04 0.35
N GLY A 54 17.94 14.19 1.02
CA GLY A 54 18.61 14.27 2.32
C GLY A 54 17.81 13.56 3.44
N PRO A 55 18.36 13.48 4.66
CA PRO A 55 17.74 12.75 5.78
C PRO A 55 16.31 13.19 6.12
N LEU A 56 16.05 14.50 6.12
CA LEU A 56 14.69 15.04 6.33
C LEU A 56 13.74 14.65 5.20
N GLY A 57 14.25 14.62 3.96
CA GLY A 57 13.48 14.16 2.80
C GLY A 57 13.15 12.68 2.88
N TRP A 58 14.03 11.84 3.44
CA TRP A 58 13.72 10.43 3.72
C TRP A 58 12.55 10.26 4.68
N ILE A 59 12.60 10.95 5.82
CA ILE A 59 11.54 10.89 6.82
C ILE A 59 10.22 11.36 6.21
N ALA A 60 10.22 12.52 5.53
CA ALA A 60 9.03 13.05 4.87
C ALA A 60 8.47 12.08 3.81
N SER A 61 9.33 11.40 3.03
CA SER A 61 8.91 10.42 2.03
C SER A 61 8.24 9.20 2.65
N ILE A 62 8.82 8.68 3.74
CA ILE A 62 8.27 7.52 4.43
C ILE A 62 6.91 7.89 5.05
N VAL A 63 6.84 9.01 5.77
CA VAL A 63 5.62 9.46 6.42
C VAL A 63 4.51 9.75 5.39
N ALA A 64 4.81 10.49 4.33
CA ALA A 64 3.84 10.78 3.27
C ALA A 64 3.37 9.52 2.55
N SER A 65 4.27 8.57 2.29
CA SER A 65 3.93 7.27 1.68
C SER A 65 2.97 6.46 2.56
N VAL A 66 3.24 6.39 3.87
CA VAL A 66 2.40 5.69 4.83
C VAL A 66 1.03 6.34 4.92
N ILE A 67 0.96 7.67 5.10
CA ILE A 67 -0.31 8.41 5.15
C ILE A 67 -1.12 8.19 3.87
N GLY A 68 -0.49 8.35 2.71
CA GLY A 68 -1.13 8.14 1.41
C GLY A 68 -1.68 6.73 1.22
N GLY A 69 -0.91 5.73 1.65
CA GLY A 69 -1.32 4.34 1.59
C GLY A 69 -2.51 4.06 2.49
N PHE A 70 -2.47 4.53 3.74
CA PHE A 70 -3.58 4.37 4.69
C PHE A 70 -4.86 5.05 4.19
N VAL A 71 -4.78 6.29 3.70
CA VAL A 71 -5.93 7.00 3.15
C VAL A 71 -6.55 6.23 1.98
N ALA A 72 -5.73 5.73 1.06
CA ALA A 72 -6.22 4.92 -0.06
C ALA A 72 -6.82 3.58 0.41
N ALA A 73 -6.19 2.90 1.37
CA ALA A 73 -6.73 1.66 1.93
C ALA A 73 -8.10 1.88 2.61
N SER A 74 -8.26 2.97 3.35
CA SER A 74 -9.55 3.36 3.95
C SER A 74 -10.60 3.65 2.89
N LEU A 75 -10.24 4.35 1.81
CA LEU A 75 -11.14 4.61 0.68
C LEU A 75 -11.60 3.31 0.00
N VAL A 76 -10.69 2.34 -0.17
CA VAL A 76 -11.07 1.02 -0.70
C VAL A 76 -12.09 0.33 0.20
N GLY A 77 -11.90 0.38 1.53
CA GLY A 77 -12.87 -0.14 2.49
C GLY A 77 -14.25 0.48 2.32
N VAL A 78 -14.32 1.82 2.27
CA VAL A 78 -15.58 2.56 2.06
C VAL A 78 -16.25 2.17 0.73
N VAL A 79 -15.48 2.07 -0.35
CA VAL A 79 -16.00 1.68 -1.67
C VAL A 79 -16.52 0.25 -1.65
N MET A 80 -15.81 -0.67 -1.00
CA MET A 80 -16.22 -2.07 -0.88
C MET A 80 -17.49 -2.23 -0.03
N ASP A 81 -17.63 -1.45 1.05
CA ASP A 81 -18.84 -1.43 1.86
C ASP A 81 -20.06 -0.89 1.08
N MET A 82 -19.84 0.12 0.22
CA MET A 82 -20.90 0.64 -0.66
C MET A 82 -21.32 -0.36 -1.74
N ILE A 83 -20.38 -1.10 -2.32
CA ILE A 83 -20.64 -2.03 -3.43
C ILE A 83 -21.11 -3.40 -2.93
N GLY A 84 -20.70 -3.81 -1.72
CA GLY A 84 -20.99 -5.12 -1.14
C GLY A 84 -22.45 -5.59 -1.24
N PRO A 85 -23.44 -4.76 -0.90
CA PRO A 85 -24.87 -5.11 -1.03
C PRO A 85 -25.30 -5.43 -2.46
N HIS A 86 -24.67 -4.81 -3.46
CA HIS A 86 -25.00 -5.01 -4.88
C HIS A 86 -24.42 -6.28 -5.47
N LEU A 87 -23.47 -6.93 -4.80
CA LEU A 87 -22.79 -8.12 -5.30
C LEU A 87 -23.54 -9.43 -4.97
N HIS A 88 -24.71 -9.36 -4.33
CA HIS A 88 -25.57 -10.52 -3.96
C HIS A 88 -24.80 -11.70 -3.35
N LEU A 89 -23.81 -11.39 -2.51
CA LEU A 89 -23.00 -12.39 -1.85
C LEU A 89 -23.81 -12.99 -0.69
N ASN A 90 -24.25 -14.25 -0.84
CA ASN A 90 -24.93 -15.00 0.22
C ASN A 90 -23.89 -15.45 1.28
N GLY A 91 -23.38 -14.50 2.07
CA GLY A 91 -22.41 -14.73 3.16
C GLY A 91 -21.14 -13.85 3.07
N SER A 92 -20.27 -13.99 4.07
CA SER A 92 -18.99 -13.27 4.10
C SER A 92 -18.06 -13.73 2.96
N LEU A 93 -17.49 -12.79 2.20
CA LEU A 93 -16.47 -13.05 1.17
C LEU A 93 -15.28 -13.84 1.73
N ALA A 94 -14.94 -13.60 3.00
CA ALA A 94 -13.85 -14.28 3.70
C ALA A 94 -14.12 -15.77 3.95
N SER A 95 -15.39 -16.20 3.91
CA SER A 95 -15.82 -17.58 4.16
C SER A 95 -15.98 -18.38 2.87
N SER A 96 -16.32 -17.72 1.76
CA SER A 96 -16.79 -18.38 0.54
C SER A 96 -15.69 -18.78 -0.47
N GLN A 97 -14.41 -18.46 -0.22
CA GLN A 97 -13.30 -18.63 -1.18
C GLN A 97 -13.63 -18.14 -2.60
N HIS A 98 -14.53 -17.16 -2.71
CA HIS A 98 -15.06 -16.71 -3.99
C HIS A 98 -13.96 -15.99 -4.79
N PRO A 99 -13.92 -16.10 -6.14
CA PRO A 99 -12.93 -15.40 -6.98
C PRO A 99 -12.84 -13.88 -6.70
N LEU A 100 -13.96 -13.29 -6.29
CA LEU A 100 -14.04 -11.88 -5.87
C LEU A 100 -13.11 -11.54 -4.70
N LEU A 101 -12.84 -12.47 -3.78
CA LEU A 101 -11.92 -12.25 -2.66
C LEU A 101 -10.50 -11.96 -3.17
N TYR A 102 -10.01 -12.75 -4.13
CA TYR A 102 -8.67 -12.58 -4.70
C TYR A 102 -8.56 -11.27 -5.50
N ILE A 103 -9.59 -10.94 -6.28
CA ILE A 103 -9.65 -9.68 -7.05
C ILE A 103 -9.67 -8.49 -6.10
N SER A 104 -10.45 -8.54 -5.02
CA SER A 104 -10.51 -7.47 -4.02
C SER A 104 -9.20 -7.32 -3.25
N LEU A 105 -8.54 -8.41 -2.86
CA LEU A 105 -7.21 -8.37 -2.22
C LEU A 105 -6.16 -7.73 -3.14
N ALA A 106 -6.11 -8.17 -4.40
CA ALA A 106 -5.19 -7.61 -5.38
C ALA A 106 -5.50 -6.13 -5.67
N GLY A 107 -6.78 -5.78 -5.83
CA GLY A 107 -7.24 -4.42 -6.04
C GLY A 107 -6.87 -3.50 -4.88
N MET A 108 -7.10 -3.95 -3.64
CA MET A 108 -6.71 -3.23 -2.43
C MET A 108 -5.20 -3.00 -2.39
N ALA A 109 -4.39 -4.02 -2.68
CA ALA A 109 -2.93 -3.89 -2.73
C ALA A 109 -2.48 -2.81 -3.70
N ILE A 110 -3.01 -2.86 -4.92
CA ILE A 110 -2.64 -1.94 -5.99
C ILE A 110 -3.04 -0.52 -5.62
N LEU A 111 -4.29 -0.31 -5.18
CA LEU A 111 -4.82 1.00 -4.82
C LEU A 111 -4.09 1.60 -3.61
N THR A 112 -3.73 0.77 -2.63
CA THR A 112 -2.96 1.20 -1.45
C THR A 112 -1.57 1.69 -1.86
N VAL A 113 -0.84 0.90 -2.67
CA VAL A 113 0.49 1.30 -3.18
C VAL A 113 0.40 2.52 -4.08
N LEU A 114 -0.70 2.67 -4.84
CA LEU A 114 -0.96 3.85 -5.67
C LEU A 114 -1.19 5.10 -4.80
N GLY A 115 -1.95 4.99 -3.71
CA GLY A 115 -2.15 6.08 -2.75
C GLY A 115 -0.84 6.55 -2.12
N SER A 116 0.00 5.61 -1.70
CA SER A 116 1.36 5.89 -1.22
C SER A 116 2.18 6.67 -2.25
N TRP A 117 2.07 6.31 -3.53
CA TRP A 117 2.80 6.98 -4.60
C TRP A 117 2.29 8.40 -4.89
N ILE A 118 0.97 8.57 -5.05
CA ILE A 118 0.36 9.84 -5.46
C ILE A 118 0.71 10.93 -4.44
N THR A 119 0.71 10.58 -3.16
CA THR A 119 1.01 11.51 -2.07
C THR A 119 2.45 12.07 -2.16
N LEU A 120 3.38 11.28 -2.71
CA LEU A 120 4.77 11.70 -2.95
C LEU A 120 4.97 12.57 -4.20
N GLN A 121 3.94 12.72 -5.03
CA GLN A 121 3.97 13.61 -6.20
C GLN A 121 3.53 15.03 -5.87
N ILE A 122 2.97 15.28 -4.69
CA ILE A 122 2.47 16.60 -4.30
C ILE A 122 3.68 17.55 -4.10
N PRO A 123 3.84 18.62 -4.91
CA PRO A 123 5.07 19.42 -4.95
C PRO A 123 5.41 20.23 -3.67
N GLY A 124 4.60 20.18 -2.62
CA GLY A 124 4.78 20.97 -1.39
C GLY A 124 5.28 20.21 -0.16
N TRP A 125 5.14 18.89 -0.11
CA TRP A 125 5.53 18.07 1.05
C TRP A 125 6.99 17.61 1.02
N VAL A 126 7.63 17.80 -0.12
CA VAL A 126 8.97 17.30 -0.43
C VAL A 126 9.93 18.48 -0.39
N LEU A 127 10.70 18.58 0.70
CA LEU A 127 11.82 19.51 0.76
C LEU A 127 12.71 19.31 -0.47
N LYS A 128 13.03 20.43 -1.14
CA LYS A 128 13.87 20.51 -2.34
C LYS A 128 15.13 19.65 -2.12
N PRO A 129 15.59 18.88 -3.13
CA PRO A 129 16.83 18.11 -3.02
C PRO A 129 17.93 19.03 -2.48
N SER A 130 18.69 18.55 -1.51
CA SER A 130 19.77 19.33 -0.90
C SER A 130 20.72 19.77 -2.01
N GLU A 131 20.71 21.05 -2.34
CA GLU A 131 21.70 21.64 -3.22
C GLU A 131 23.06 21.35 -2.56
N ALA A 132 23.86 20.49 -3.18
CA ALA A 132 25.20 20.21 -2.72
C ALA A 132 25.96 21.55 -2.69
N PRO A 133 26.77 21.84 -1.65
CA PRO A 133 27.54 23.06 -1.63
C PRO A 133 28.42 23.08 -2.87
N HIS A 134 28.23 24.12 -3.69
CA HIS A 134 29.09 24.43 -4.81
C HIS A 134 30.54 24.41 -4.30
N SER A 135 31.32 23.44 -4.77
CA SER A 135 32.77 23.47 -4.63
C SER A 135 33.24 24.67 -5.45
N GLY A 136 33.41 25.80 -4.76
CA GLY A 136 34.17 26.92 -5.30
C GLY A 136 35.57 26.44 -5.62
N ALA A 137 35.94 26.58 -6.88
CA ALA A 137 37.31 26.59 -7.37
C ALA A 137 37.38 27.70 -8.43
#